data_AF-A0A6C0IH84-F1
#
_entry.id   AF-A0A6C0IH84-F1
#
_cell.length_a   1.000
_cell.length_b   1.000
_cell.length_c   1.000
_cell.angle_alpha   90.00
_cell.angle_beta   90.00
_cell.angle_gamma   90.00
#
_symmetry.space_group_name_H-M   'P 1'
#
loop_
_entity.id
_entity.type
_entity.pdbx_description
1 polymer ?
#
loop_
_entity_poly.entity_id
_entity_poly.type
_entity_poly.pdbx_seq_one_letter_code
_entity_poly.pdbx_strand_id
1 'polypeptide(L)'
;MMDVTLLTKKELKELLITYQAEINKIDEKSIYSLSYYYYDEGSKRHQIVDLMKDIRNEIIYREDDEKREKYRSMRERDPLKYGKKRLLLLLRK
;
A
#
# COMPACT_ATOMS: atom_id res chain seq x y z
N MET A 1 5.31 -6.35 16.34
CA MET A 1 4.71 -5.56 15.25
C MET A 1 3.47 -6.29 14.78
N MET A 2 2.36 -5.57 14.56
CA MET A 2 1.10 -6.17 14.10
C MET A 2 1.25 -6.61 12.64
N ASP A 3 0.85 -7.83 12.31
CA ASP A 3 0.98 -8.35 10.95
C ASP A 3 -0.18 -7.87 10.08
N VAL A 4 0.13 -6.93 9.18
CA VAL A 4 -0.84 -6.21 8.33
C VAL A 4 -1.41 -7.12 7.23
N THR A 5 -0.72 -8.23 6.93
CA THR A 5 -1.07 -9.16 5.84
C THR A 5 -2.37 -9.93 6.10
N LEU A 6 -2.74 -10.13 7.37
CA LEU A 6 -3.91 -10.91 7.77
C LEU A 6 -5.25 -10.14 7.67
N LEU A 7 -5.21 -8.82 7.55
CA LEU A 7 -6.41 -7.98 7.47
C LEU A 7 -6.96 -7.92 6.05
N THR A 8 -8.27 -7.69 5.92
CA THR A 8 -8.90 -7.37 4.65
C THR A 8 -8.61 -5.94 4.21
N LYS A 9 -8.72 -5.65 2.90
CA LYS A 9 -8.52 -4.30 2.36
C LYS A 9 -9.46 -3.25 2.99
N LYS A 10 -10.66 -3.66 3.39
CA LYS A 10 -11.62 -2.78 4.08
C LYS A 10 -11.13 -2.43 5.49
N GLU A 11 -10.71 -3.43 6.25
CA GLU A 11 -10.15 -3.23 7.59
C GLU A 11 -8.88 -2.38 7.54
N LEU A 12 -8.00 -2.59 6.56
CA LEU A 12 -6.82 -1.74 6.36
C LEU A 12 -7.17 -0.26 6.15
N LYS A 13 -8.25 0.03 5.40
CA LYS A 13 -8.73 1.40 5.20
C LYS A 13 -9.34 2.00 6.46
N GLU A 14 -10.12 1.21 7.21
CA GLU A 14 -10.66 1.64 8.51
C GLU A 14 -9.53 1.95 9.49
N LEU A 15 -8.49 1.11 9.50
CA LEU A 15 -7.32 1.28 10.36
C LEU A 15 -6.56 2.58 10.04
N LEU A 16 -6.41 2.93 8.76
CA LEU A 16 -5.86 4.24 8.36
C LEU A 16 -6.67 5.43 8.90
N ILE A 17 -8.00 5.33 8.91
CA ILE A 17 -8.87 6.38 9.45
C ILE A 17 -8.64 6.51 10.96
N THR A 18 -8.56 5.39 11.68
CA THR A 18 -8.32 5.40 13.13
C THR A 18 -6.96 6.02 13.48
N TYR A 19 -5.90 5.66 12.77
CA TYR A 19 -4.56 6.22 12.97
C TYR A 19 -4.48 7.69 12.61
N GLN A 20 -5.18 8.14 11.56
CA GLN A 20 -5.26 9.56 11.26
C GLN A 20 -5.94 10.35 12.38
N ALA A 21 -7.01 9.80 12.97
CA ALA A 21 -7.67 10.43 14.11
C ALA A 21 -6.75 10.48 15.36
N GLU A 22 -5.91 9.46 15.57
CA GLU A 22 -4.90 9.48 16.64
C GLU A 22 -3.82 10.54 16.42
N ILE A 23 -3.31 10.69 15.19
CA ILE A 23 -2.36 11.76 14.86
C ILE A 23 -3.00 13.13 15.13
N ASN A 24 -4.24 13.35 14.69
CA ASN A 24 -4.92 14.63 14.91
C ASN A 24 -5.05 14.93 16.41
N LYS A 25 -5.34 13.94 17.26
CA LYS A 25 -5.37 14.11 18.72
C LYS A 25 -4.01 14.47 19.32
N ILE A 26 -2.92 13.97 18.74
CA ILE A 26 -1.56 14.34 19.16
C ILE A 26 -1.25 15.77 18.70
N ASP A 27 -1.59 16.10 17.45
CA ASP A 27 -1.30 17.39 16.83
C ASP A 27 -2.17 18.53 17.41
N GLU A 28 -3.37 18.23 17.90
CA GLU A 28 -4.27 19.17 18.59
C GLU A 28 -3.82 19.52 20.02
N LYS A 29 -2.85 18.78 20.59
CA LYS A 29 -2.33 19.12 21.92
C LYS A 29 -1.57 20.43 21.86
N SER A 30 -1.86 21.27 22.85
CA SER A 30 -1.32 22.62 22.99
C SER A 30 0.21 22.64 23.05
N ILE A 31 0.80 23.48 22.20
CA ILE A 31 2.23 23.82 22.14
C ILE A 31 2.76 24.32 23.50
N TYR A 32 1.88 24.77 24.41
CA TYR A 32 2.25 25.21 25.76
C TYR A 32 2.64 24.06 26.72
N SER A 33 2.61 22.78 26.30
CA SER A 33 3.05 21.63 27.13
C SER A 33 4.58 21.39 27.14
N LEU A 34 5.36 22.46 26.90
CA LEU A 34 6.78 22.53 26.55
C LEU A 34 7.82 21.76 27.41
N SER A 35 7.50 21.03 28.48
CA SER A 35 8.54 20.63 29.45
C SER A 35 9.03 19.18 29.47
N TYR A 36 8.31 18.17 28.96
CA TYR A 36 8.83 16.79 29.03
C TYR A 36 8.06 15.77 28.18
N TYR A 37 6.75 15.99 27.97
CA TYR A 37 5.84 14.99 27.42
C TYR A 37 5.81 14.90 25.88
N TYR A 38 6.38 15.89 25.17
CA TYR A 38 6.36 15.91 23.70
C TYR A 38 7.31 14.89 23.04
N TYR A 39 8.34 14.39 23.74
CA TYR A 39 9.24 13.39 23.17
C TYR A 39 8.52 12.06 22.91
N ASP A 40 7.81 11.55 23.91
CA ASP A 40 7.07 10.28 23.80
C ASP A 40 5.93 10.38 22.80
N GLU A 41 5.22 11.51 22.78
CA GLU A 41 4.12 11.73 21.85
C GLU A 41 4.61 11.95 20.42
N GLY A 42 5.75 12.64 20.23
CA GLY A 42 6.41 12.77 18.95
C GLY A 42 6.90 11.43 18.40
N SER A 43 7.52 10.60 19.25
CA SER A 43 7.91 9.23 18.90
C SER A 43 6.70 8.36 18.56
N LYS A 44 5.62 8.44 19.33
CA LYS A 44 4.37 7.73 19.04
C LYS A 44 3.76 8.16 17.71
N ARG A 45 3.70 9.47 17.45
CA ARG A 45 3.24 10.01 16.16
C ARG A 45 4.07 9.47 15.01
N HIS A 46 5.40 9.44 15.15
CA HIS A 46 6.29 8.90 14.13
C HIS A 46 6.04 7.42 13.86
N GLN A 47 5.92 6.60 14.91
CA GLN A 47 5.57 5.18 14.78
C GLN A 47 4.23 4.96 14.07
N ILE A 48 3.21 5.77 14.39
CA ILE A 48 1.90 5.69 13.72
C ILE A 48 2.05 6.04 12.23
N VAL A 49 2.83 7.07 11.89
CA VAL A 49 3.08 7.44 10.48
C VAL A 49 3.77 6.32 9.71
N ASP A 50 4.76 5.64 10.31
CA ASP A 50 5.45 4.51 9.69
C ASP A 50 4.48 3.33 9.46
N LEU A 51 3.66 2.99 10.46
CA LEU A 51 2.62 1.97 10.30
C LEU A 51 1.61 2.33 9.21
N MET A 52 1.18 3.58 9.14
CA MET A 52 0.28 4.06 8.08
C MET A 52 0.91 3.93 6.69
N LYS A 53 2.23 4.14 6.56
CA LYS A 53 2.95 3.96 5.30
C LYS A 53 2.93 2.49 4.86
N ASP A 54 3.19 1.57 5.78
CA ASP A 54 3.17 0.13 5.50
C ASP A 54 1.77 -0.33 5.08
N ILE A 55 0.73 0.13 5.78
CA ILE A 55 -0.66 -0.17 5.42
C ILE A 55 -1.02 0.37 4.03
N ARG A 56 -0.60 1.60 3.69
CA ARG A 56 -0.83 2.15 2.35
C ARG A 56 -0.15 1.34 1.26
N ASN A 57 1.10 0.92 1.49
CA ASN A 57 1.83 0.08 0.54
C ASN A 57 1.11 -1.26 0.33
N GLU A 58 0.65 -1.89 1.40
CA GLU A 58 -0.10 -3.15 1.34
C GLU A 58 -1.40 -3.00 0.51
N ILE A 59 -2.14 -1.90 0.69
CA ILE A 59 -3.32 -1.61 -0.12
C ILE A 59 -2.94 -1.46 -1.60
N ILE A 60 -1.85 -0.73 -1.92
CA ILE A 60 -1.38 -0.54 -3.29
C ILE A 60 -1.00 -1.87 -3.94
N TYR A 61 -0.26 -2.73 -3.24
CA TYR A 61 0.15 -4.03 -3.78
C TYR A 61 -1.05 -4.92 -4.08
N ARG A 62 -2.04 -4.96 -3.20
CA ARG A 62 -3.28 -5.71 -3.44
C ARG A 62 -4.06 -5.16 -4.63
N GLU A 63 -4.14 -3.84 -4.77
CA GLU A 63 -4.77 -3.20 -5.93
C GLU A 63 -4.04 -3.51 -7.24
N ASP A 64 -2.72 -3.58 -7.20
CA ASP A 64 -1.92 -3.94 -8.36
C ASP A 64 -2.05 -5.42 -8.72
N ASP A 65 -2.15 -6.31 -7.73
CA ASP A 65 -2.42 -7.73 -7.96
C ASP A 65 -3.83 -7.96 -8.53
N GLU A 66 -4.85 -7.28 -7.99
CA GLU A 66 -6.21 -7.27 -8.54
C GLU A 66 -6.21 -6.82 -10.02
N LYS A 67 -5.47 -5.76 -10.35
CA LYS A 67 -5.31 -5.30 -11.74
C LYS A 67 -4.57 -6.31 -12.60
N ARG A 68 -3.49 -6.92 -12.09
CA ARG A 68 -2.70 -7.92 -12.83
C ARG A 68 -3.57 -9.11 -13.20
N GLU A 69 -4.39 -9.61 -12.28
CA GLU A 69 -5.29 -10.73 -12.55
C GLU A 69 -6.38 -10.31 -13.54
N LYS A 70 -7.00 -9.14 -13.35
CA LYS A 70 -8.06 -8.63 -14.25
C LYS A 70 -7.61 -8.53 -15.70
N TYR A 71 -6.38 -8.07 -15.95
CA TYR A 71 -5.85 -7.87 -17.31
C TYR A 71 -4.94 -9.03 -17.79
N ARG A 72 -4.92 -10.16 -17.07
CA ARG A 72 -4.09 -11.33 -17.40
C ARG A 72 -4.33 -11.84 -18.81
N SER A 73 -5.60 -12.02 -19.18
CA SER A 73 -6.01 -12.53 -20.49
C SER A 73 -5.62 -11.59 -21.65
N MET A 74 -5.57 -10.28 -21.43
CA MET A 74 -5.12 -9.31 -22.43
C MET A 74 -3.59 -9.32 -22.60
N ARG A 75 -2.83 -9.43 -21.50
CA ARG A 75 -1.36 -9.59 -21.56
C ARG A 75 -0.94 -10.90 -22.22
N GLU A 76 -1.67 -11.97 -21.92
CA GLU A 76 -1.37 -13.28 -22.49
C GLU A 76 -1.68 -13.32 -23.98
N ARG A 77 -2.67 -12.55 -24.46
CA ARG A 77 -3.04 -12.40 -25.88
C ARG A 77 -2.20 -11.38 -26.66
N ASP A 78 -1.07 -10.93 -26.13
CA ASP A 78 -0.22 -9.94 -26.81
C ASP A 78 0.19 -10.43 -28.22
N PRO A 79 -0.31 -9.79 -29.29
CA PRO A 79 -0.07 -10.22 -30.66
C PRO A 79 1.40 -10.09 -31.06
N LEU A 80 2.22 -9.28 -30.38
CA LEU A 80 3.67 -9.24 -30.61
C LEU A 80 4.38 -10.47 -30.03
N LYS A 81 3.88 -11.02 -28.93
CA LYS A 81 4.39 -12.25 -28.31
C LYS A 81 4.02 -13.49 -29.13
N TYR A 82 2.81 -13.51 -29.71
CA TYR A 82 2.37 -14.56 -30.65
C TYR A 82 2.93 -14.38 -32.08
N GLY A 83 3.13 -13.13 -32.52
CA GLY A 83 3.65 -12.79 -33.85
C GLY A 83 5.09 -13.23 -34.05
N LYS A 84 5.94 -13.14 -33.01
CA LYS A 84 7.31 -13.66 -33.05
C LYS A 84 7.38 -15.17 -33.34
N LYS A 85 6.47 -15.98 -32.79
CA LYS A 85 6.42 -17.43 -33.07
C LYS A 85 6.01 -17.72 -34.51
N ARG A 86 5.04 -16.98 -35.07
CA ARG A 86 4.64 -17.13 -36.49
C ARG A 86 5.70 -16.65 -37.48
N LEU A 87 6.39 -15.54 -37.19
CA LEU A 87 7.48 -15.03 -38.01
C LEU A 87 8.69 -15.99 -38.04
N LEU A 88 9.06 -16.57 -36.89
CA LEU A 88 10.12 -17.59 -36.81
C LEU A 88 9.78 -18.88 -37.59
N LEU A 89 8.51 -19.25 -37.67
CA LEU A 89 8.03 -20.40 -38.45
C LEU A 89 8.01 -20.11 -39.96
N LEU A 90 7.78 -18.86 -40.37
CA LEU A 90 7.78 -18.43 -41.77
C LEU A 90 9.20 -18.20 -42.32
N LEU A 91 10.15 -17.77 -41.48
CA LEU A 91 11.57 -17.59 -41.83
C LEU A 91 12.38 -18.90 -41.87
N ARG A 92 11.75 -20.04 -41.54
CA ARG A 92 12.36 -21.39 -41.56
C ARG A 92 12.01 -22.22 -42.80
N LYS A 93 11.30 -21.64 -43.77
CA LYS A 93 11.09 -22.20 -45.12
C LYS A 93 11.96 -21.46 -46.12
#